data_AF-A0A8D8F141-F1
#
_entry.id   AF-A0A8D8F141-F1
#
_cell.length_a   1.000
_cell.length_b   1.000
_cell.length_c   1.000
_cell.angle_alpha   90.00
_cell.angle_beta   90.00
_cell.angle_gamma   90.00
#
_symmetry.space_group_name_H-M   'P 1'
#
loop_
_entity.id
_entity.type
_entity.pdbx_description
1 polymer ?
#
loop_
_entity_poly.entity_id
_entity_poly.type
_entity_poly.pdbx_seq_one_letter_code
_entity_poly.pdbx_strand_id
1 'polypeptide(L)'
;MSDGEDGEGRPSPTTTAEPPTPATSSSTEPGPPRTFPKVPIFVVEDHHDVLTFLYRCLGSRHLPIRGNKIIHFDSHPDMCIPKHMPAAYVFNKEDLLDSISIENWLMPTVFAG
;
A
#
# COMPACT_ATOMS: atom_id res chain seq x y z
N MET A 1 80.32 -20.49 -6.83
CA MET A 1 79.45 -19.70 -5.93
C MET A 1 78.49 -18.98 -6.87
N SER A 2 77.57 -19.65 -7.57
CA SER A 2 76.44 -20.46 -7.07
C SER A 2 75.73 -19.79 -5.92
N ASP A 3 74.42 -19.58 -5.89
CA ASP A 3 73.31 -19.64 -6.83
C ASP A 3 72.21 -18.85 -6.09
N GLY A 4 71.35 -18.11 -6.79
CA GLY A 4 70.22 -17.41 -6.19
C GLY A 4 68.96 -17.78 -6.96
N GLU A 5 68.27 -18.83 -6.49
CA GLU A 5 66.87 -19.12 -6.82
C GLU A 5 65.98 -18.02 -6.22
N ASP A 6 64.89 -17.66 -6.92
CA ASP A 6 63.55 -17.57 -6.32
C ASP A 6 62.50 -17.19 -7.37
N GLY A 7 61.44 -17.99 -7.43
CA GLY A 7 60.07 -17.47 -7.51
C GLY A 7 59.34 -17.53 -8.86
N GLU A 8 58.64 -18.65 -9.09
CA GLU A 8 57.56 -18.78 -10.08
C GLU A 8 56.38 -17.82 -9.81
N GLY A 9 55.71 -17.37 -10.89
CA GLY A 9 54.45 -16.63 -10.80
C GLY A 9 53.75 -16.48 -12.14
N ARG A 10 53.03 -17.53 -12.57
CA ARG A 10 52.15 -17.53 -13.75
C ARG A 10 50.88 -16.68 -13.47
N PRO A 11 50.49 -15.70 -14.29
CA PRO A 11 49.22 -15.01 -14.10
C PRO A 11 48.05 -15.81 -14.71
N SER A 12 47.02 -16.05 -13.89
CA SER A 12 45.71 -16.57 -14.31
C SER A 12 44.90 -15.49 -15.05
N PRO A 13 44.12 -15.84 -16.09
CA PRO A 13 43.26 -14.88 -16.78
C PRO A 13 42.04 -14.53 -15.92
N THR A 14 41.91 -13.26 -15.57
CA THR A 14 40.72 -12.70 -14.91
C THR A 14 39.62 -12.52 -15.95
N THR A 15 38.61 -13.39 -15.92
CA THR A 15 37.33 -13.20 -16.62
C THR A 15 36.64 -11.95 -16.07
N THR A 16 36.54 -10.92 -16.91
CA THR A 16 35.68 -9.74 -16.64
C THR A 16 34.24 -10.16 -16.89
N ALA A 17 33.44 -10.29 -15.82
CA ALA A 17 32.00 -10.46 -15.93
C ALA A 17 31.36 -9.07 -16.10
N GLU A 18 30.61 -8.88 -17.19
CA GLU A 18 29.80 -7.67 -17.40
C GLU A 18 28.70 -7.55 -16.34
N PRO A 19 28.36 -6.33 -15.90
CA PRO A 19 27.27 -6.12 -14.95
C PRO A 19 25.91 -6.41 -15.60
N PRO A 20 24.95 -7.00 -14.87
CA PRO A 20 23.62 -7.25 -15.42
C PRO A 20 22.88 -5.93 -15.67
N THR A 21 22.37 -5.77 -16.89
CA THR A 21 21.45 -4.70 -17.30
C THR A 21 20.23 -4.66 -16.36
N PRO A 22 19.83 -3.50 -15.81
CA PRO A 22 18.63 -3.42 -15.00
C PRO A 22 17.41 -3.71 -15.87
N ALA A 23 16.65 -4.76 -15.53
CA ALA A 23 15.40 -5.07 -16.17
C ALA A 23 14.42 -3.90 -15.93
N THR A 24 14.02 -3.22 -17.00
CA THR A 24 12.93 -2.24 -16.99
C THR A 24 11.64 -2.98 -16.62
N SER A 25 11.21 -2.84 -15.36
CA SER A 25 9.88 -3.27 -14.93
C SER A 25 8.87 -2.36 -15.61
N SER A 26 8.21 -2.83 -16.67
CA SER A 26 7.03 -2.18 -17.22
C SER A 26 5.94 -2.21 -16.14
N SER A 27 5.73 -1.08 -15.47
CA SER A 27 4.59 -0.88 -14.59
C SER A 27 3.32 -0.93 -15.44
N THR A 28 2.61 -2.06 -15.40
CA THR A 28 1.27 -2.17 -15.98
C THR A 28 0.34 -1.30 -15.14
N GLU A 29 0.02 -0.11 -15.65
CA GLU A 29 -0.99 0.75 -15.05
C GLU A 29 -2.34 0.01 -14.98
N PRO A 30 -3.06 0.07 -13.84
CA PRO A 30 -4.34 -0.60 -13.72
C PRO A 30 -5.35 -0.03 -14.73
N GLY A 31 -6.11 -0.92 -15.36
CA GLY A 31 -7.19 -0.53 -16.28
C GLY A 31 -8.25 0.36 -15.61
N PRO A 32 -9.13 1.00 -16.40
CA PRO A 32 -10.10 1.96 -15.89
C PRO A 32 -11.03 1.35 -14.83
N PRO A 33 -11.51 2.16 -13.85
CA PRO A 33 -12.47 1.69 -12.86
C PRO A 33 -13.74 1.13 -13.49
N ARG A 34 -14.31 0.10 -12.86
CA ARG A 34 -15.63 -0.44 -13.17
C ARG A 34 -16.72 0.57 -12.79
N THR A 35 -17.86 0.48 -13.46
CA THR A 35 -19.00 1.35 -13.22
C THR A 35 -20.22 0.54 -12.79
N PHE A 36 -21.07 1.17 -11.97
CA PHE A 36 -22.40 0.65 -11.68
C PHE A 36 -23.40 1.18 -12.72
N PRO A 37 -24.46 0.42 -13.07
CA PRO A 37 -25.52 0.91 -13.94
C PRO A 37 -26.27 2.13 -13.40
N LYS A 38 -26.28 2.31 -12.08
CA LYS A 38 -26.87 3.44 -11.34
C LYS A 38 -25.93 3.84 -10.21
N VAL A 39 -26.08 5.07 -9.71
CA VAL A 39 -25.31 5.53 -8.53
C VAL A 39 -25.61 4.62 -7.33
N PRO A 40 -24.60 3.98 -6.71
CA PRO A 40 -24.81 3.14 -5.54
C PRO A 40 -25.15 4.02 -4.32
N ILE A 41 -26.15 3.60 -3.54
CA ILE A 41 -26.56 4.25 -2.31
C ILE A 41 -26.48 3.21 -1.20
N PHE A 42 -25.79 3.56 -0.11
CA PHE A 42 -25.66 2.72 1.07
C PHE A 42 -26.18 3.50 2.27
N VAL A 43 -27.03 2.85 3.07
CA VAL A 43 -27.51 3.37 4.34
C VAL A 43 -26.86 2.52 5.43
N VAL A 44 -26.27 3.18 6.40
CA VAL A 44 -25.57 2.55 7.53
C VAL A 44 -26.11 3.13 8.83
N GLU A 45 -25.97 2.38 9.92
CA GLU A 45 -26.37 2.83 11.25
C GLU A 45 -25.28 3.75 11.82
N ASP A 46 -24.05 3.25 11.98
CA ASP A 46 -22.92 4.03 12.47
C ASP A 46 -22.05 4.56 11.32
N HIS A 47 -21.37 5.69 11.53
CA HIS A 47 -20.56 6.32 10.47
C HIS A 47 -19.44 5.41 9.95
N HIS A 48 -18.78 4.68 10.86
CA HIS A 48 -17.64 3.82 10.52
C HIS A 48 -18.01 2.61 9.65
N ASP A 49 -19.28 2.17 9.67
CA ASP A 49 -19.77 1.05 8.84
C ASP A 49 -19.64 1.32 7.33
N VAL A 50 -19.53 2.59 6.92
CA VAL A 50 -19.29 2.99 5.52
C VAL A 50 -18.03 2.33 4.93
N LEU A 51 -17.04 2.03 5.77
CA LEU A 51 -15.75 1.47 5.34
C LEU A 51 -15.89 0.10 4.70
N THR A 52 -16.85 -0.72 5.14
CA THR A 52 -17.15 -2.01 4.51
C THR A 52 -17.46 -1.83 3.02
N PHE A 53 -18.23 -0.79 2.67
CA PHE A 53 -18.61 -0.51 1.29
C PHE A 53 -17.48 0.15 0.50
N LEU A 54 -16.71 1.05 1.12
CA LEU A 54 -15.53 1.66 0.50
C LEU A 54 -14.49 0.60 0.13
N TYR A 55 -14.12 -0.28 1.07
CA TYR A 55 -13.18 -1.38 0.81
C TYR A 55 -13.69 -2.34 -0.25
N ARG A 56 -15.00 -2.65 -0.27
CA ARG A 56 -15.60 -3.46 -1.33
C ARG A 56 -15.50 -2.78 -2.69
N CYS A 57 -15.71 -1.46 -2.77
CA CYS A 57 -15.60 -0.72 -4.02
C CYS A 57 -14.15 -0.59 -4.51
N LEU A 58 -13.18 -0.43 -3.60
CA LEU A 58 -11.75 -0.47 -3.91
C LEU A 58 -11.34 -1.86 -4.42
N GLY A 59 -11.66 -2.92 -3.68
CA GLY A 59 -11.31 -4.31 -4.05
C GLY A 59 -11.97 -4.80 -5.33
N SER A 60 -13.19 -4.33 -5.63
CA SER A 60 -13.89 -4.63 -6.89
C SER A 60 -13.53 -3.69 -8.03
N ARG A 61 -12.62 -2.73 -7.81
CA ARG A 61 -12.15 -1.71 -8.77
C ARG A 61 -13.26 -0.78 -9.27
N HIS A 62 -14.31 -0.55 -8.51
CA HIS A 62 -15.28 0.52 -8.79
C HIS A 62 -14.78 1.88 -8.31
N LEU A 63 -13.89 1.89 -7.32
CA LEU A 63 -13.10 3.06 -6.95
C LEU A 63 -11.64 2.81 -7.36
N PRO A 64 -10.94 3.84 -7.90
CA PRO A 64 -9.49 3.77 -8.07
C PRO A 64 -8.81 3.69 -6.70
N ILE A 65 -7.58 3.15 -6.64
CA ILE A 65 -6.83 3.06 -5.38
C ILE A 65 -6.38 4.46 -4.89
N ARG A 66 -6.20 5.42 -5.80
CA ARG A 66 -5.70 6.77 -5.48
C ARG A 66 -6.55 7.84 -6.16
N GLY A 67 -6.50 9.05 -5.62
CA GLY A 67 -7.15 10.22 -6.20
C GLY A 67 -8.66 10.31 -5.93
N ASN A 68 -9.18 9.50 -5.01
CA ASN A 68 -10.56 9.61 -4.54
C ASN A 68 -10.77 10.95 -3.81
N LYS A 69 -11.99 11.48 -3.88
CA LYS A 69 -12.42 12.67 -3.13
C LYS A 69 -13.62 12.27 -2.28
N ILE A 70 -13.58 12.62 -1.00
CA ILE A 70 -14.68 12.39 -0.07
C ILE A 70 -15.29 13.75 0.28
N ILE A 71 -16.61 13.84 0.18
CA ILE A 71 -17.39 14.98 0.69
C ILE A 71 -18.14 14.43 1.91
N HIS A 72 -17.75 14.90 3.10
CA HIS A 72 -18.28 14.43 4.37
C HIS A 72 -19.03 15.59 5.03
N PHE A 73 -20.35 15.41 5.22
CA PHE A 73 -21.21 16.37 5.89
C PHE A 73 -21.48 15.85 7.30
N ASP A 74 -20.83 16.47 8.28
CA ASP A 74 -20.98 16.14 9.68
C ASP A 74 -20.72 17.38 10.54
N SER A 75 -21.22 17.35 11.77
CA SER A 75 -20.88 18.31 12.81
C SER A 75 -19.45 18.12 13.36
N HIS A 76 -18.89 16.92 13.24
CA HIS A 76 -17.54 16.57 13.66
C HIS A 76 -16.66 16.31 12.43
N PRO A 77 -15.33 16.41 12.55
CA PRO A 77 -14.43 16.09 11.44
C PRO A 77 -14.21 14.59 11.26
N ASP A 78 -14.60 13.74 12.22
CA ASP A 78 -14.35 12.28 12.27
C ASP A 78 -12.88 11.85 12.06
N MET A 79 -11.96 12.76 12.40
CA MET A 79 -10.52 12.64 12.20
C MET A 79 -9.75 12.37 13.50
N CYS A 80 -10.41 11.95 14.58
CA CYS A 80 -9.69 11.59 15.81
C CYS A 80 -8.82 10.33 15.57
N ILE A 81 -7.72 10.20 16.31
CA ILE A 81 -6.89 9.00 16.29
C ILE A 81 -7.22 8.17 17.54
N PRO A 82 -7.59 6.88 17.42
CA PRO A 82 -7.89 6.06 18.59
C PRO A 82 -6.66 5.92 19.49
N LYS A 83 -6.79 6.26 20.77
CA LYS A 83 -5.65 6.35 21.72
C LYS A 83 -4.96 5.02 22.02
N HIS A 84 -5.69 3.91 21.92
CA HIS A 84 -5.22 2.59 22.33
C HIS A 84 -5.13 1.60 21.18
N MET A 85 -5.40 2.02 19.95
CA MET A 85 -5.28 1.18 18.76
C MET A 85 -3.82 1.16 18.28
N PRO A 86 -3.18 -0.02 18.16
CA PRO A 86 -1.88 -0.14 17.52
C PRO A 86 -1.92 0.36 16.07
N ALA A 87 -0.95 1.18 15.67
CA ALA A 87 -0.89 1.72 14.31
C ALA A 87 -0.81 0.62 13.22
N ALA A 88 -0.30 -0.56 13.55
CA ALA A 88 -0.23 -1.69 12.62
C ALA A 88 -1.61 -2.25 12.24
N TYR A 89 -2.66 -1.99 13.04
CA TYR A 89 -4.02 -2.49 12.75
C TYR A 89 -4.55 -1.95 11.43
N VAL A 90 -4.09 -0.79 10.95
CA VAL A 90 -4.52 -0.23 9.66
C VAL A 90 -4.24 -1.15 8.45
N PHE A 91 -3.37 -2.15 8.60
CA PHE A 91 -3.07 -3.16 7.58
C PHE A 91 -3.87 -4.45 7.73
N ASN A 92 -4.60 -4.62 8.82
CA ASN A 92 -5.52 -5.73 9.04
C ASN A 92 -6.95 -5.19 9.11
N LYS A 93 -7.74 -5.51 8.08
CA LYS A 93 -9.13 -5.05 7.97
C LYS A 93 -9.96 -5.33 9.21
N GLU A 94 -9.89 -6.55 9.76
CA GLU A 94 -10.78 -6.93 10.86
C GLU A 94 -10.36 -6.22 12.15
N ASP A 95 -9.06 -6.24 12.50
CA ASP A 95 -8.54 -5.54 13.68
C ASP A 95 -8.83 -4.03 13.63
N LEU A 96 -8.73 -3.42 12.45
CA LEU A 96 -9.05 -2.00 12.25
C LEU A 96 -10.54 -1.72 12.48
N LEU A 97 -11.41 -2.46 11.80
CA LEU A 97 -12.86 -2.23 11.85
C LEU A 97 -13.41 -2.46 13.27
N ASP A 98 -12.85 -3.42 14.00
CA ASP A 98 -13.21 -3.70 15.40
C ASP A 98 -12.69 -2.63 16.40
N SER A 99 -11.73 -1.79 15.98
CA SER A 99 -11.05 -0.82 16.87
C SER A 99 -11.47 0.63 16.68
N ILE A 100 -12.20 0.94 15.61
CA ILE A 100 -12.68 2.28 15.28
C ILE A 100 -14.12 2.50 15.73
N SER A 101 -14.54 3.75 15.77
CA SER A 101 -15.88 4.19 16.16
C SER A 101 -16.27 5.45 15.38
N ILE A 102 -17.46 5.98 15.68
CA ILE A 102 -18.07 7.10 14.95
C ILE A 102 -17.20 8.36 14.88
N GLU A 103 -16.32 8.61 15.86
CA GLU A 103 -15.50 9.83 15.93
C GLU A 103 -14.11 9.72 15.28
N ASN A 104 -13.65 8.50 14.96
CA ASN A 104 -12.25 8.23 14.67
C ASN A 104 -12.03 7.29 13.48
N TRP A 105 -13.02 7.17 12.59
CA TRP A 105 -12.97 6.23 11.46
C TRP A 105 -12.19 6.76 10.26
N LEU A 106 -12.18 8.08 10.01
CA LEU A 106 -11.61 8.61 8.77
C LEU A 106 -10.08 8.57 8.77
N MET A 107 -9.42 9.05 9.84
CA MET A 107 -7.96 9.15 9.87
C MET A 107 -7.21 7.80 9.79
N PRO A 108 -7.60 6.75 10.53
CA PRO A 108 -6.97 5.44 10.41
C PRO A 108 -7.01 4.87 9.01
N THR A 109 -8.09 5.11 8.26
CA THR A 109 -8.27 4.57 6.91
C THR A 109 -7.40 5.27 5.88
N VAL A 110 -7.15 6.57 6.06
CA VAL A 110 -6.24 7.36 5.22
C VAL A 110 -4.77 7.07 5.55
N PHE A 111 -4.46 6.75 6.81
CA PHE A 111 -3.09 6.49 7.24
C PHE A 111 -2.45 5.28 6.53
N ALA A 112 -3.25 4.28 6.14
CA ALA A 112 -2.77 3.10 5.41
C ALA A 112 -2.34 3.37 3.96
N GLY A 113 -2.70 4.53 3.38
CA GLY A 113 -2.42 4.92 2.00
C GLY A 113 -3.61 4.78 1.06
#